data_AF-A0A516PVM5-F1
#
_entry.id   AF-A0A516PVM5-F1
#
_cell.length_a   1.000
_cell.length_b   1.000
_cell.length_c   1.000
_cell.angle_alpha   90.00
_cell.angle_beta   90.00
_cell.angle_gamma   90.00
#
_symmetry.space_group_name_H-M   'P 1'
#
loop_
_entity.id
_entity.type
_entity.pdbx_description
1 polymer ?
#
loop_
_entity_poly.entity_id
_entity_poly.type
_entity_poly.pdbx_seq_one_letter_code
_entity_poly.pdbx_strand_id
1 'polypeptide(L)'
;MTERPSRWEDLAFDENGRLVDVNGPVEFVEFGPPPPITWANVTDVPNVFGRRAATRNSNGPTFDLRIASEVFQDAGGWYVHLIGEDQWWDWLNQPAARRSERPGKAVCWPARYVWLEERPARQGH
;
A
#
# COMPACT_ATOMS: atom_id res chain seq x y z
N MET A 1 46.26 -4.25 6.38
CA MET A 1 45.20 -4.27 5.37
C MET A 1 45.74 -3.57 4.14
N THR A 2 46.04 -4.30 3.08
CA THR A 2 46.49 -3.73 1.81
C THR A 2 45.26 -3.38 1.00
N GLU A 3 44.98 -2.08 0.84
CA GLU A 3 43.92 -1.58 -0.03
C GLU A 3 44.23 -2.04 -1.46
N ARG A 4 43.37 -2.93 -1.98
CA ARG A 4 43.43 -3.31 -3.38
C ARG A 4 42.89 -2.13 -4.19
N PRO A 5 43.58 -1.67 -5.24
CA PRO A 5 43.03 -0.63 -6.10
C PRO A 5 41.74 -1.13 -6.77
N SER A 6 40.66 -0.36 -6.62
CA SER A 6 39.36 -0.59 -7.24
C SER A 6 39.52 -0.77 -8.74
N ARG A 7 38.99 -1.86 -9.31
CA ARG A 7 38.99 -2.07 -10.76
C ARG A 7 37.72 -1.46 -11.35
N TRP A 8 37.75 -1.12 -12.63
CA TRP A 8 36.56 -0.63 -13.35
C TRP A 8 35.36 -1.60 -13.24
N GLU A 9 35.65 -2.90 -13.21
CA GLU A 9 34.68 -3.99 -13.05
C GLU A 9 33.95 -3.96 -11.68
N ASP A 10 34.51 -3.23 -10.71
CA ASP A 10 34.02 -3.15 -9.34
C ASP A 10 33.20 -1.88 -9.08
N LEU A 11 32.87 -1.09 -10.11
CA LEU A 11 32.11 0.16 -9.97
C LEU A 11 30.66 -0.01 -10.43
N ALA A 12 29.69 0.42 -9.62
CA ALA A 12 28.26 0.43 -9.94
C ALA A 12 27.61 1.77 -9.58
N PHE A 13 26.47 2.10 -10.17
CA PHE A 13 25.69 3.28 -9.78
C PHE A 13 24.71 2.93 -8.65
N ASP A 14 24.65 3.75 -7.60
CA ASP A 14 23.64 3.64 -6.54
C ASP A 14 22.27 4.21 -6.96
N GLU A 15 21.27 4.11 -6.07
CA GLU A 15 19.90 4.63 -6.31
C GLU A 15 19.83 6.16 -6.50
N ASN A 16 20.91 6.88 -6.17
CA ASN A 16 21.05 8.33 -6.33
C ASN A 16 21.94 8.69 -7.54
N GLY A 17 22.36 7.71 -8.34
CA GLY A 17 23.19 7.90 -9.52
C GLY A 17 24.66 8.20 -9.22
N ARG A 18 25.16 7.86 -8.03
CA ARG A 18 26.59 7.99 -7.67
C ARG A 18 27.33 6.72 -8.03
N LEU A 19 28.53 6.87 -8.60
CA LEU A 19 29.42 5.74 -8.87
C LEU A 19 30.10 5.29 -7.57
N VAL A 20 29.86 4.05 -7.16
CA VAL A 20 30.37 3.44 -5.93
C VAL A 20 31.15 2.17 -6.24
N ASP A 21 32.18 1.88 -5.45
CA ASP A 21 32.93 0.62 -5.50
C ASP A 21 32.18 -0.46 -4.70
N VAL A 22 31.73 -1.51 -5.38
CA VAL A 22 30.96 -2.62 -4.79
C VAL A 22 31.82 -3.65 -4.05
N ASN A 23 33.16 -3.57 -4.17
CA ASN A 23 34.11 -4.35 -3.39
C ASN A 23 34.58 -3.63 -2.11
N GLY A 24 34.16 -2.38 -1.89
CA GLY A 24 34.24 -1.75 -0.58
C GLY A 24 33.41 -2.53 0.45
N PRO A 25 33.59 -2.30 1.76
CA PRO A 25 32.70 -2.88 2.76
C PRO A 25 31.26 -2.43 2.49
N VAL A 26 30.50 -3.27 1.78
CA VAL A 26 29.08 -3.05 1.54
C VAL A 26 28.41 -3.19 2.91
N GLU A 27 28.04 -2.06 3.49
CA GLU A 27 27.15 -2.05 4.65
C GLU A 27 25.77 -2.50 4.16
N PHE A 28 25.53 -3.80 4.22
CA PHE A 28 24.19 -4.34 4.07
C PHE A 28 23.38 -3.87 5.27
N VAL A 29 22.53 -2.86 5.07
CA VAL A 29 21.50 -2.52 6.04
C VAL A 29 20.46 -3.64 5.96
N GLU A 30 20.56 -4.59 6.89
CA GLU A 30 19.59 -5.67 7.00
C GLU A 30 18.31 -5.10 7.61
N PHE A 31 17.40 -4.68 6.74
CA PHE A 31 16.02 -4.51 7.12
C PHE A 31 15.46 -5.93 7.28
N GLY A 32 15.24 -6.35 8.52
CA GLY A 32 14.62 -7.65 8.83
C GLY A 32 13.32 -7.87 8.04
N PRO A 33 12.75 -9.09 8.07
CA PRO A 33 11.55 -9.41 7.29
C PRO A 33 10.46 -8.35 7.52
N PRO A 34 9.74 -7.93 6.46
CA PRO A 34 8.69 -6.93 6.62
C PRO A 34 7.69 -7.41 7.67
N PRO A 35 7.15 -6.50 8.51
CA PRO A 35 6.16 -6.88 9.51
C PRO A 35 5.01 -7.66 8.86
N PRO A 36 4.50 -8.71 9.52
CA PRO A 36 3.44 -9.53 8.96
C PRO A 36 2.20 -8.67 8.69
N ILE A 37 1.61 -8.89 7.52
CA ILE A 37 0.33 -8.27 7.16
C ILE A 37 -0.78 -9.03 7.89
N THR A 38 -1.63 -8.28 8.58
CA THR A 38 -2.86 -8.81 9.20
C THR A 38 -4.09 -8.26 8.49
N TRP A 39 -5.22 -8.94 8.63
CA TRP A 39 -6.47 -8.58 7.98
C TRP A 39 -7.60 -8.50 9.01
N ALA A 40 -8.27 -7.36 9.06
CA ALA A 40 -9.43 -7.12 9.92
C ALA A 40 -10.67 -6.86 9.06
N ASN A 41 -11.86 -7.22 9.54
CA ASN A 41 -13.07 -6.85 8.81
C ASN A 41 -13.25 -5.32 8.83
N VAL A 42 -13.72 -4.73 7.74
CA VAL A 42 -13.91 -3.28 7.65
C VAL A 42 -14.84 -2.72 8.72
N THR A 43 -15.78 -3.54 9.25
CA THR A 43 -16.71 -3.11 10.30
C THR A 43 -16.07 -2.98 11.69
N ASP A 44 -14.92 -3.61 11.89
CA ASP A 44 -14.29 -3.71 13.21
C ASP A 44 -13.24 -2.61 13.43
N VAL A 45 -13.04 -1.76 12.43
CA VAL A 45 -11.94 -0.79 12.41
C VAL A 45 -12.48 0.61 12.10
N PRO A 46 -12.14 1.63 12.92
CA PRO A 46 -12.53 3.01 12.63
C PRO A 46 -11.66 3.64 11.53
N ASN A 47 -12.16 4.73 10.93
CA ASN A 47 -11.44 5.56 9.94
C ASN A 47 -10.90 4.73 8.77
N VAL A 48 -11.82 4.17 7.99
CA VAL A 48 -11.47 3.18 6.96
C VAL A 48 -11.13 3.82 5.62
N PHE A 49 -11.52 5.08 5.39
CA PHE A 49 -11.32 5.76 4.12
C PHE A 49 -9.84 5.80 3.68
N GLY A 50 -9.62 5.43 2.42
CA GLY A 50 -8.31 5.39 1.77
C GLY A 50 -7.41 4.23 2.16
N ARG A 51 -7.79 3.39 3.13
CA ARG A 51 -7.02 2.21 3.51
C ARG A 51 -7.07 1.14 2.42
N ARG A 52 -6.00 0.34 2.35
CA ARG A 52 -5.93 -0.83 1.47
C ARG A 52 -6.90 -1.89 1.94
N ALA A 53 -7.55 -2.52 0.98
CA ALA A 53 -8.58 -3.51 1.22
C ALA A 53 -8.44 -4.69 0.27
N ALA A 54 -9.07 -5.78 0.66
CA ALA A 54 -9.35 -6.92 -0.18
C ALA A 54 -10.83 -7.29 -0.03
N THR A 55 -11.39 -7.89 -1.06
CA THR A 55 -12.70 -8.54 -0.98
C THR A 55 -12.53 -10.05 -0.98
N ARG A 56 -13.48 -10.77 -0.39
CA ARG A 56 -13.55 -12.23 -0.49
C ARG A 56 -14.95 -12.67 -0.89
N ASN A 57 -15.07 -13.28 -2.07
CA ASN A 57 -16.31 -13.89 -2.55
C ASN A 57 -16.07 -15.35 -2.96
N SER A 58 -17.04 -15.97 -3.64
CA SER A 58 -16.97 -17.35 -4.11
C SER A 58 -15.83 -17.62 -5.10
N ASN A 59 -15.33 -16.60 -5.80
CA ASN A 59 -14.26 -16.71 -6.80
C ASN A 59 -12.86 -16.54 -6.18
N GLY A 60 -12.79 -16.31 -4.87
CA GLY A 60 -11.55 -16.09 -4.14
C GLY A 60 -11.35 -14.64 -3.70
N PRO A 61 -10.16 -14.31 -3.18
CA PRO A 61 -9.83 -12.96 -2.77
C PRO A 61 -9.51 -12.07 -3.98
N THR A 62 -9.92 -10.82 -3.93
CA THR A 62 -9.46 -9.75 -4.84
C THR A 62 -8.71 -8.71 -4.04
N PHE A 63 -7.49 -8.39 -4.49
CA PHE A 63 -6.57 -7.45 -3.86
C PHE A 63 -6.45 -6.16 -4.69
N ASP A 64 -5.52 -5.28 -4.29
CA ASP A 64 -5.24 -4.00 -4.94
C ASP A 64 -6.46 -3.09 -4.98
N LEU A 65 -7.23 -3.09 -3.88
CA LEU A 65 -8.40 -2.24 -3.68
C LEU A 65 -8.13 -1.23 -2.56
N ARG A 66 -8.86 -0.12 -2.61
CA ARG A 66 -8.92 0.88 -1.55
C ARG A 66 -10.34 1.24 -1.19
N ILE A 67 -10.53 1.57 0.09
CA ILE A 67 -11.79 2.04 0.62
C ILE A 67 -12.03 3.49 0.19
N ALA A 68 -13.16 3.73 -0.47
CA ALA A 68 -13.55 5.01 -1.05
C ALA A 68 -14.72 5.68 -0.31
N SER A 69 -15.16 5.14 0.82
CA SER A 69 -16.11 5.77 1.74
C SER A 69 -15.93 5.26 3.17
N GLU A 70 -16.47 5.96 4.17
CA GLU A 70 -16.72 5.33 5.46
C GLU A 70 -17.75 4.20 5.31
N VAL A 71 -17.83 3.33 6.33
CA VAL A 71 -18.88 2.29 6.41
C VAL A 71 -20.23 2.97 6.64
N PHE A 72 -21.23 2.61 5.85
CA PHE A 72 -22.57 3.20 5.91
C PHE A 72 -23.66 2.12 5.88
N GLN A 73 -24.83 2.47 6.39
CA GLN A 73 -26.00 1.58 6.37
C GLN A 73 -26.93 1.96 5.21
N ASP A 74 -27.41 0.96 4.48
CA ASP A 74 -28.43 1.12 3.43
C ASP A 74 -29.26 -0.16 3.33
N ALA A 75 -30.55 -0.06 3.00
CA ALA A 75 -31.45 -1.22 2.81
C ALA A 75 -31.36 -2.35 3.87
N GLY A 76 -31.05 -2.02 5.13
CA GLY A 76 -30.89 -2.99 6.22
C GLY A 76 -29.54 -3.72 6.28
N GLY A 77 -28.57 -3.35 5.46
CA GLY A 77 -27.21 -3.89 5.46
C GLY A 77 -26.15 -2.81 5.65
N TRP A 78 -24.91 -3.26 5.88
CA TRP A 78 -23.72 -2.39 5.98
C TRP A 78 -22.88 -2.50 4.71
N TYR A 79 -22.45 -1.35 4.21
CA TYR A 79 -21.80 -1.21 2.92
C TYR A 79 -20.60 -0.27 2.98
N VAL A 80 -19.74 -0.40 1.99
CA VAL A 80 -18.60 0.47 1.77
C VAL A 80 -18.35 0.59 0.26
N HIS A 81 -17.81 1.72 -0.18
CA HIS A 81 -17.36 1.87 -1.56
C HIS A 81 -15.90 1.42 -1.70
N LEU A 82 -15.61 0.68 -2.75
CA LEU A 82 -14.27 0.20 -3.10
C LEU A 82 -13.85 0.71 -4.47
N ILE A 83 -12.56 0.93 -4.64
CA ILE A 83 -11.97 1.30 -5.93
C ILE A 83 -10.63 0.58 -6.13
N GLY A 84 -10.24 0.34 -7.38
CA GLY A 84 -8.90 -0.15 -7.70
C GLY A 84 -7.81 0.82 -7.24
N GLU A 85 -6.67 0.30 -6.82
CA GLU A 85 -5.55 1.11 -6.31
C GLU A 85 -4.98 2.06 -7.38
N ASP A 86 -4.94 1.63 -8.64
CA ASP A 86 -4.60 2.46 -9.80
C ASP A 86 -5.52 3.69 -9.91
N GLN A 87 -6.82 3.46 -9.89
CA GLN A 87 -7.84 4.51 -10.02
C GLN A 87 -7.91 5.42 -8.80
N TRP A 88 -7.55 4.90 -7.62
CA TRP A 88 -7.38 5.71 -6.42
C TRP A 88 -6.27 6.73 -6.60
N TRP A 89 -5.10 6.32 -7.10
CA TRP A 89 -3.99 7.22 -7.36
C TRP A 89 -4.32 8.22 -8.46
N ASP A 90 -5.00 7.80 -9.52
CA ASP A 90 -5.48 8.72 -10.56
C ASP A 90 -6.40 9.80 -9.98
N TRP A 91 -7.33 9.43 -9.09
CA TRP A 91 -8.20 10.39 -8.40
C TRP A 91 -7.41 11.32 -7.47
N LEU A 92 -6.42 10.78 -6.73
CA LEU A 92 -5.57 11.55 -5.82
C LEU A 92 -4.58 12.48 -6.55
N ASN A 93 -4.28 12.23 -7.82
CA ASN A 93 -3.43 13.08 -8.65
C ASN A 93 -4.20 14.24 -9.30
N GLN A 94 -5.54 14.23 -9.27
CA GLN A 94 -6.34 15.35 -9.78
C GLN A 94 -6.13 16.60 -8.93
N PRO A 95 -6.08 17.81 -9.51
CA PRO A 95 -6.03 19.06 -8.75
C PRO A 95 -7.18 19.14 -7.75
N ALA A 96 -6.92 19.64 -6.53
CA ALA A 96 -7.93 19.68 -5.45
C ALA A 96 -9.23 20.38 -5.89
N ALA A 97 -9.13 21.45 -6.69
CA ALA A 97 -10.29 22.17 -7.24
C ALA A 97 -11.17 21.36 -8.20
N ARG A 98 -10.66 20.24 -8.75
CA ARG A 98 -11.37 19.34 -9.67
C ARG A 98 -11.65 17.97 -9.07
N ARG A 99 -11.06 17.67 -7.91
CA ARG A 99 -11.20 16.38 -7.25
C ARG A 99 -12.56 16.33 -6.55
N SER A 100 -13.40 15.40 -6.98
CA SER A 100 -14.66 15.10 -6.29
C SER A 100 -14.39 14.57 -4.88
N GLU A 101 -15.36 14.73 -3.97
CA GLU A 101 -15.27 14.21 -2.59
C GLU A 101 -14.98 12.70 -2.53
N ARG A 102 -15.45 11.96 -3.53
CA ARG A 102 -15.20 10.52 -3.69
C ARG A 102 -14.79 10.18 -5.12
N PRO A 103 -14.00 9.13 -5.33
CA PRO A 103 -13.68 8.64 -6.68
C PRO A 103 -14.94 8.19 -7.44
N GLY A 104 -15.14 8.69 -8.66
CA GLY A 104 -16.35 8.44 -9.45
C GLY A 104 -16.57 7.01 -9.95
N LYS A 105 -15.56 6.13 -9.86
CA LYS A 105 -15.62 4.70 -10.25
C LYS A 105 -15.75 3.75 -9.07
N ALA A 106 -15.97 4.27 -7.86
CA ALA A 106 -16.04 3.42 -6.68
C ALA A 106 -17.33 2.57 -6.69
N VAL A 107 -17.19 1.27 -6.44
CA VAL A 107 -18.27 0.28 -6.46
C VAL A 107 -18.70 -0.03 -5.04
N CYS A 108 -20.02 -0.04 -4.80
CA CYS A 108 -20.59 -0.40 -3.51
C CYS A 108 -20.46 -1.91 -3.23
N TRP A 109 -19.99 -2.27 -2.04
CA TRP A 109 -19.79 -3.64 -1.58
C TRP A 109 -20.35 -3.87 -0.18
N PRO A 110 -20.95 -5.04 0.10
CA PRO A 110 -21.35 -5.40 1.46
C PRO A 110 -20.12 -5.49 2.37
N ALA A 111 -20.12 -4.74 3.46
CA ALA A 111 -18.98 -4.59 4.37
C ALA A 111 -18.49 -5.93 4.93
N ARG A 112 -19.38 -6.89 5.18
CA ARG A 112 -19.05 -8.23 5.68
C ARG A 112 -18.07 -9.03 4.79
N TYR A 113 -17.91 -8.65 3.52
CA TYR A 113 -16.98 -9.31 2.59
C TYR A 113 -15.70 -8.52 2.33
N VAL A 114 -15.51 -7.39 3.03
CA VAL A 114 -14.39 -6.47 2.85
C VAL A 114 -13.45 -6.55 4.05
N TRP A 115 -12.17 -6.70 3.74
CA TRP A 115 -11.10 -6.88 4.71
C TRP A 115 -10.06 -5.78 4.52
N LEU A 116 -9.64 -5.15 5.61
CA LEU A 116 -8.62 -4.11 5.64
C LEU A 116 -7.25 -4.70 5.85
N GLU A 117 -6.28 -4.22 5.09
CA GLU A 117 -4.87 -4.50 5.34
C GLU A 117 -4.43 -3.73 6.60
N GLU A 118 -3.95 -4.46 7.59
CA GLU A 118 -3.39 -3.92 8.82
C GLU A 118 -1.90 -4.23 8.87
N ARG A 119 -1.09 -3.17 8.72
CA ARG A 119 0.35 -3.23 8.94
C ARG A 119 0.64 -2.69 10.33
N PRO A 120 1.45 -3.38 11.14
CA PRO A 120 1.97 -2.80 12.37
C PRO A 120 2.59 -1.43 12.04
N ALA A 121 2.32 -0.42 12.87
CA ALA A 121 3.03 0.84 12.76
C ALA A 121 4.53 0.53 12.79
N ARG A 122 5.29 1.01 11.79
CA ARG A 122 6.75 0.99 11.87
C ARG A 122 7.10 1.70 13.17
N GLN A 123 7.61 0.97 14.17
CA GLN A 123 8.26 1.60 15.30
C GLN A 123 9.44 2.38 14.71
N GLY A 124 9.33 3.70 14.73
CA GLY A 124 10.44 4.56 14.32
C GLY A 124 11.61 4.27 15.24
N HIS A 125 12.76 3.96 14.65
CA HIS A 125 14.06 4.03 15.28
C HIS A 125 14.65 5.42 15.04
#